data_AF-A0A9E0HEQ9-F1
#
_entry.id   AF-A0A9E0HEQ9-F1
#
_cell.length_a   1.000
_cell.length_b   1.000
_cell.length_c   1.000
_cell.angle_alpha   90.00
_cell.angle_beta   90.00
_cell.angle_gamma   90.00
#
_symmetry.space_group_name_H-M   'P 1'
#
loop_
_entity.id
_entity.type
_entity.pdbx_description
1 polymer ?
#
loop_
_entity_poly.entity_id
_entity_poly.type
_entity_poly.pdbx_seq_one_letter_code
_entity_poly.pdbx_strand_id
1 'polypeptide(L)'
;MTPEERETIDRGCIGITATNLNGGGNPLDSAEKIFGTFEQAHAAMEEKNNTLNWMARIPWFGERMAGKARYVVFAKMFWSNQDPDEKKRKNPDPKAFLPDPKTGEVDMTGYEYREQPGMVNFDYAFWDEASQSFWHANHMDYGDPADPMIVLQSTKEKFAAGYRDFDRTVYAIALANNYNPGLAAIASGRRGGH
;
A
#
# COMPACT_ATOMS: atom_id res chain seq x y z
N MET A 1 14.75 -10.01 8.80
CA MET A 1 13.88 -10.74 7.88
C MET A 1 13.89 -12.20 8.29
N THR A 2 12.77 -12.68 8.84
CA THR A 2 12.55 -14.09 9.14
C THR A 2 12.21 -14.88 7.86
N PRO A 3 12.24 -16.22 7.87
CA PRO A 3 11.76 -17.02 6.74
C PRO A 3 10.31 -16.70 6.33
N GLU A 4 9.42 -16.45 7.29
CA GLU A 4 8.00 -16.14 7.05
C GLU A 4 7.83 -14.75 6.42
N GLU A 5 8.62 -13.77 6.85
CA GLU A 5 8.66 -12.44 6.22
C GLU A 5 9.20 -12.51 4.78
N ARG A 6 10.14 -13.42 4.53
CA ARG A 6 10.68 -13.65 3.19
C ARG A 6 9.63 -14.26 2.27
N GLU A 7 8.95 -15.33 2.71
CA GLU A 7 7.85 -15.95 1.96
C GLU A 7 6.74 -14.93 1.66
N THR A 8 6.50 -13.99 2.58
CA THR A 8 5.55 -12.91 2.33
C THR A 8 6.06 -11.93 1.28
N ILE A 9 7.32 -11.51 1.34
CA ILE A 9 7.93 -10.60 0.34
C ILE A 9 7.93 -11.24 -1.05
N ASP A 10 8.17 -12.54 -1.16
CA ASP A 10 8.19 -13.29 -2.43
C ASP A 10 6.83 -13.24 -3.17
N ARG A 11 5.76 -12.77 -2.52
CA ARG A 11 4.46 -12.48 -3.17
C ARG A 11 4.47 -11.22 -4.05
N GLY A 12 5.59 -10.51 -4.15
CA GLY A 12 5.73 -9.34 -5.01
C GLY A 12 5.23 -8.05 -4.36
N CYS A 13 4.53 -7.22 -5.14
CA CYS A 13 4.06 -5.91 -4.72
C CYS A 13 3.18 -5.96 -3.44
N ILE A 14 2.26 -6.93 -3.36
CA ILE A 14 1.42 -7.16 -2.18
C ILE A 14 2.25 -7.60 -0.97
N GLY A 15 3.31 -8.37 -1.20
CA GLY A 15 4.21 -8.88 -0.19
C GLY A 15 4.92 -7.77 0.57
N ILE A 16 5.46 -6.79 -0.16
CA ILE A 16 6.13 -5.62 0.45
C ILE A 16 5.19 -4.89 1.41
N THR A 17 3.96 -4.58 0.97
CA THR A 17 2.98 -3.89 1.81
C THR A 17 2.57 -4.77 3.00
N ALA A 18 2.21 -6.05 2.75
CA ALA A 18 1.75 -6.97 3.78
C ALA A 18 2.80 -7.20 4.89
N THR A 19 4.06 -7.40 4.50
CA THR A 19 5.18 -7.58 5.44
C THR A 19 5.36 -6.34 6.33
N ASN A 20 5.34 -5.13 5.76
CA ASN A 20 5.50 -3.90 6.54
C ASN A 20 4.29 -3.60 7.45
N LEU A 21 3.07 -3.96 7.02
CA LEU A 21 1.88 -3.76 7.85
C LEU A 21 1.87 -4.72 9.05
N ASN A 22 1.83 -6.03 8.81
CA ASN A 22 1.57 -7.01 9.86
C ASN A 22 2.45 -8.27 9.75
N GLY A 23 3.48 -8.26 8.88
CA GLY A 23 4.30 -9.44 8.60
C GLY A 23 3.63 -10.47 7.68
N GLY A 24 2.51 -10.14 7.04
CA GLY A 24 1.72 -11.09 6.25
C GLY A 24 0.30 -10.62 5.89
N GLY A 25 -0.47 -11.51 5.27
CA GLY A 25 -1.89 -11.31 4.98
C GLY A 25 -2.20 -10.48 3.73
N ASN A 26 -3.44 -9.99 3.65
CA ASN A 26 -3.91 -9.09 2.61
C ASN A 26 -3.96 -7.65 3.17
N PRO A 27 -3.24 -6.67 2.56
CA PRO A 27 -3.24 -5.28 3.02
C PRO A 27 -4.62 -4.62 3.14
N LEU A 28 -5.57 -4.96 2.26
CA LEU A 28 -6.92 -4.38 2.32
C LEU A 28 -7.69 -4.78 3.59
N ASP A 29 -7.39 -5.95 4.17
CA ASP A 29 -8.04 -6.39 5.41
C ASP A 29 -7.57 -5.56 6.61
N SER A 30 -6.45 -4.85 6.46
CA SER A 30 -5.89 -3.94 7.46
C SER A 30 -6.20 -2.47 7.17
N ALA A 31 -6.87 -2.17 6.05
CA ALA A 31 -7.21 -0.81 5.67
C ALA A 31 -8.30 -0.27 6.62
N GLU A 32 -8.05 0.86 7.26
CA GLU A 32 -9.07 1.54 8.06
C GLU A 32 -9.92 2.48 7.20
N LYS A 33 -9.27 3.20 6.28
CA LYS A 33 -9.91 4.08 5.30
C LYS A 33 -9.18 4.00 3.98
N ILE A 34 -9.92 4.17 2.88
CA ILE A 34 -9.43 4.09 1.51
C ILE A 34 -9.93 5.31 0.77
N PHE A 35 -9.06 6.00 0.04
CA PHE A 35 -9.33 7.26 -0.62
C PHE A 35 -8.92 7.22 -2.10
N GLY A 36 -9.53 8.10 -2.90
CA GLY A 36 -9.19 8.26 -4.32
C GLY A 36 -7.90 9.04 -4.57
N THR A 37 -7.38 9.78 -3.57
CA THR A 37 -6.18 10.61 -3.72
C THR A 37 -5.19 10.37 -2.59
N PHE A 38 -3.91 10.55 -2.91
CA PHE A 38 -2.83 10.41 -1.94
C PHE A 38 -2.96 11.44 -0.82
N GLU A 39 -3.29 12.68 -1.18
CA GLU A 39 -3.37 13.81 -0.25
C GLU A 39 -4.43 13.57 0.83
N GLN A 40 -5.58 13.01 0.46
CA GLN A 40 -6.63 12.64 1.42
C GLN A 40 -6.18 11.52 2.36
N ALA A 41 -5.56 10.46 1.82
CA ALA A 41 -5.04 9.37 2.64
C ALA A 41 -3.91 9.82 3.58
N HIS A 42 -2.99 10.63 3.08
CA HIS A 42 -1.89 11.17 3.86
C HIS A 42 -2.40 12.07 5.00
N ALA A 43 -3.34 12.98 4.72
CA ALA A 43 -3.95 13.82 5.75
C ALA A 43 -4.65 12.97 6.84
N ALA A 44 -5.39 11.93 6.45
CA ALA A 44 -6.04 11.03 7.39
C ALA A 44 -5.01 10.23 8.23
N MET A 45 -3.92 9.78 7.61
CA MET A 45 -2.81 9.12 8.30
C MET A 45 -2.16 10.06 9.33
N GLU A 46 -1.89 11.32 8.97
CA GLU A 46 -1.32 12.32 9.88
C GLU A 46 -2.25 12.58 11.07
N GLU A 47 -3.56 12.72 10.85
CA GLU A 47 -4.55 12.90 11.91
C GLU A 47 -4.53 11.72 12.91
N LYS A 48 -4.49 10.50 12.40
CA LYS A 48 -4.40 9.29 13.22
C LYS A 48 -3.09 9.20 13.99
N ASN A 49 -1.97 9.53 13.35
CA ASN A 49 -0.66 9.57 14.00
C ASN A 49 -0.56 10.67 15.06
N ASN A 50 -1.19 11.83 14.85
CA ASN A 50 -1.27 12.90 15.83
C ASN A 50 -2.10 12.49 17.04
N THR A 51 -3.22 11.79 16.81
CA THR A 51 -4.03 11.20 17.89
C THR A 51 -3.22 10.18 18.69
N LEU A 52 -2.49 9.29 18.01
CA LEU A 52 -1.61 8.30 18.63
C LEU A 52 -0.50 8.97 19.46
N ASN A 53 0.13 10.02 18.93
CA ASN A 53 1.14 10.81 19.63
C ASN A 53 0.58 11.48 20.90
N TRP A 54 -0.64 12.02 20.83
CA TRP A 54 -1.30 12.60 21.98
C TRP A 54 -1.60 11.55 23.05
N MET A 55 -2.14 10.39 22.67
CA MET A 55 -2.40 9.29 23.59
C MET A 55 -1.11 8.77 24.26
N ALA A 56 0.00 8.69 23.51
CA ALA A 56 1.28 8.26 24.03
C ALA A 56 1.87 9.20 25.10
N ARG A 57 1.39 10.44 25.19
CA ARG A 57 1.80 11.41 26.23
C ARG A 57 1.02 11.26 27.54
N ILE A 58 -0.04 10.46 27.56
CA ILE A 58 -0.85 10.22 28.76
C ILE A 58 -0.16 9.15 29.61
N PRO A 59 0.23 9.42 30.88
CA PRO A 59 1.10 8.52 31.66
C PRO A 59 0.64 7.06 31.74
N TRP A 60 -0.66 6.79 31.87
CA TRP A 60 -1.19 5.42 31.94
C TRP A 60 -1.34 4.72 30.58
N PHE A 61 -1.30 5.46 29.46
CA PHE A 61 -1.37 4.91 28.09
C PHE A 61 0.01 4.85 27.42
N GLY A 62 0.90 5.78 27.77
CA GLY A 62 2.20 6.00 27.14
C GLY A 62 3.09 4.77 27.15
N GLU A 63 3.24 4.09 28.28
CA GLU A 63 4.08 2.88 28.38
C GLU A 63 3.59 1.72 27.51
N ARG A 64 2.29 1.64 27.20
CA ARG A 64 1.73 0.59 26.33
C ARG A 64 1.76 0.94 24.84
N MET A 65 1.73 2.23 24.50
CA MET A 65 1.57 2.72 23.12
C MET A 65 2.88 3.29 22.54
N ALA A 66 3.89 3.56 23.37
CA ALA A 66 5.14 4.15 22.92
C ALA A 66 5.92 3.21 21.99
N GLY A 67 5.94 3.57 20.69
CA GLY A 67 7.07 3.29 19.81
C GLY A 67 7.02 2.02 18.96
N LYS A 68 5.89 1.33 18.83
CA LYS A 68 5.82 0.10 18.02
C LYS A 68 5.04 0.20 16.72
N ALA A 69 3.89 0.88 16.73
CA ALA A 69 3.01 0.93 15.56
C ALA A 69 2.76 2.37 15.11
N ARG A 70 2.62 2.58 13.80
CA ARG A 70 2.34 3.88 13.20
C ARG A 70 1.36 3.73 12.05
N TYR A 71 0.47 4.70 11.89
CA TYR A 71 -0.32 4.76 10.68
C TYR A 71 0.58 5.10 9.50
N VAL A 72 0.37 4.40 8.40
CA VAL A 72 1.08 4.58 7.13
C VAL A 72 0.07 4.67 6.00
N VAL A 73 0.51 5.18 4.85
CA VAL A 73 -0.22 5.09 3.59
C VAL A 73 0.30 3.89 2.79
N PHE A 74 -0.60 3.18 2.12
CA PHE A 74 -0.24 2.30 1.02
C PHE A 74 -1.19 2.54 -0.14
N ALA A 75 -0.73 2.28 -1.36
CA ALA A 75 -1.53 2.42 -2.57
C ALA A 75 -1.84 1.07 -3.18
N LYS A 76 -2.92 1.03 -3.96
CA LYS A 76 -3.29 -0.11 -4.79
C LYS A 76 -3.75 0.39 -6.15
N MET A 77 -3.12 -0.09 -7.21
CA MET A 77 -3.62 0.00 -8.57
C MET A 77 -4.35 -1.28 -8.94
N PHE A 78 -5.45 -1.15 -9.68
CA PHE A 78 -6.26 -2.30 -10.08
C PHE A 78 -7.19 -1.96 -11.25
N TRP A 79 -7.81 -3.01 -11.79
CA TRP A 79 -8.82 -2.91 -12.83
C TRP A 79 -10.23 -2.72 -12.26
N SER A 80 -10.97 -1.72 -12.72
CA SER A 80 -12.28 -1.34 -12.20
C SER A 80 -13.37 -2.39 -12.47
N ASN A 81 -13.31 -3.09 -13.59
CA ASN A 81 -14.34 -4.05 -13.95
C ASN A 81 -14.03 -5.41 -13.31
N GLN A 82 -14.87 -5.83 -12.37
CA GLN A 82 -14.73 -7.07 -11.62
C GLN A 82 -15.72 -8.16 -12.06
N ASP A 83 -16.28 -8.08 -13.29
CA ASP A 83 -17.17 -9.11 -13.83
C ASP A 83 -16.42 -10.45 -13.98
N PRO A 84 -16.99 -11.60 -13.55
CA PRO A 84 -16.36 -12.91 -13.73
C PRO A 84 -16.18 -13.33 -15.20
N ASP A 85 -16.99 -12.82 -16.12
CA ASP A 85 -16.87 -13.06 -17.56
C ASP A 85 -15.81 -12.14 -18.19
N GLU A 86 -14.70 -12.74 -18.64
CA GLU A 86 -13.59 -12.02 -19.30
C GLU A 86 -14.05 -11.15 -20.48
N LYS A 87 -15.06 -11.58 -21.25
CA LYS A 87 -15.53 -10.81 -22.40
C LYS A 87 -16.18 -9.49 -21.96
N LYS A 88 -16.87 -9.50 -20.82
CA LYS A 88 -17.44 -8.31 -20.20
C LYS A 88 -16.38 -7.50 -19.47
N ARG A 89 -15.40 -8.17 -18.86
CA ARG A 89 -14.30 -7.57 -18.10
C ARG A 89 -13.29 -6.80 -18.96
N LYS A 90 -13.26 -7.05 -20.27
CA LYS A 90 -12.30 -6.44 -21.21
C LYS A 90 -12.26 -4.90 -21.16
N ASN A 91 -13.40 -4.26 -20.89
CA ASN A 91 -13.51 -2.79 -20.85
C ASN A 91 -13.65 -2.30 -19.40
N PRO A 92 -13.09 -1.13 -19.07
CA PRO A 92 -13.19 -0.57 -17.72
C PRO A 92 -14.64 -0.24 -17.39
N ASP A 93 -15.02 -0.36 -16.11
CA ASP A 93 -16.28 0.14 -15.61
C ASP A 93 -16.08 1.58 -15.11
N PRO A 94 -16.63 2.60 -15.78
CA PRO A 94 -16.42 4.00 -15.39
C PRO A 94 -17.10 4.39 -14.07
N LYS A 95 -17.98 3.55 -13.51
CA LYS A 95 -18.72 3.81 -12.27
C LYS A 95 -18.23 3.01 -11.07
N ALA A 96 -17.46 1.96 -11.31
CA ALA A 96 -16.91 1.15 -10.24
C ALA A 96 -15.81 1.90 -9.46
N PHE A 97 -15.84 1.71 -8.14
CA PHE A 97 -14.83 2.20 -7.19
C PHE A 97 -14.55 3.71 -7.30
N LEU A 98 -15.59 4.50 -7.55
CA LEU A 98 -15.49 5.95 -7.52
C LEU A 98 -15.45 6.46 -6.06
N PRO A 99 -14.64 7.48 -5.75
CA PRO A 99 -14.68 8.12 -4.44
C PRO A 99 -16.05 8.73 -4.16
N ASP A 100 -16.52 8.60 -2.92
CA ASP A 100 -17.69 9.35 -2.45
C ASP A 100 -17.39 10.85 -2.56
N PRO A 101 -18.27 11.66 -3.17
CA PRO A 101 -17.99 13.07 -3.43
C PRO A 101 -17.96 13.94 -2.17
N LYS A 102 -18.46 13.46 -1.03
CA LYS A 102 -18.47 14.18 0.25
C LYS A 102 -17.27 13.82 1.12
N THR A 103 -16.93 12.53 1.21
CA THR A 103 -15.88 12.04 2.10
C THR A 103 -14.56 11.78 1.38
N GLY A 104 -14.60 11.56 0.07
CA GLY A 104 -13.46 11.09 -0.72
C GLY A 104 -13.11 9.62 -0.50
N GLU A 105 -13.88 8.92 0.34
CA GLU A 105 -13.64 7.50 0.64
C GLU A 105 -14.12 6.62 -0.52
N VAL A 106 -13.38 5.56 -0.80
CA VAL A 106 -13.68 4.59 -1.87
C VAL A 106 -14.13 3.29 -1.21
N ASP A 107 -15.36 2.88 -1.53
CA ASP A 107 -15.85 1.57 -1.12
C ASP A 107 -15.22 0.48 -2.00
N MET A 108 -14.39 -0.37 -1.39
CA MET A 108 -13.75 -1.51 -2.04
C MET A 108 -14.57 -2.81 -1.90
N THR A 109 -15.77 -2.74 -1.34
CA THR A 109 -16.71 -3.87 -1.30
C THR A 109 -17.02 -4.32 -2.72
N GLY A 110 -16.87 -5.62 -2.99
CA GLY A 110 -17.06 -6.19 -4.33
C GLY A 110 -15.82 -6.16 -5.22
N TYR A 111 -14.67 -5.69 -4.74
CA TYR A 111 -13.40 -5.95 -5.40
C TYR A 111 -13.00 -7.43 -5.23
N GLU A 112 -12.77 -8.14 -6.35
CA GLU A 112 -12.55 -9.59 -6.38
C GLU A 112 -11.15 -9.97 -6.91
N TYR A 113 -10.20 -9.04 -6.94
CA TYR A 113 -8.84 -9.29 -7.41
C TYR A 113 -8.74 -9.74 -8.88
N ARG A 114 -9.74 -9.39 -9.71
CA ARG A 114 -9.77 -9.74 -11.13
C ARG A 114 -8.98 -8.71 -11.94
N GLU A 115 -8.20 -9.21 -12.87
CA GLU A 115 -7.38 -8.46 -13.82
C GLU A 115 -8.17 -7.94 -15.01
N GLN A 116 -7.60 -6.94 -15.69
CA GLN A 116 -7.89 -6.76 -17.10
C GLN A 116 -7.44 -8.03 -17.85
N PRO A 117 -8.29 -8.68 -18.67
CA PRO A 117 -7.95 -9.96 -19.29
C PRO A 117 -6.60 -9.95 -20.01
N GLY A 118 -5.69 -10.83 -19.58
CA GLY A 118 -4.33 -10.95 -20.12
C GLY A 118 -3.28 -9.98 -19.54
N MET A 119 -3.62 -9.26 -18.48
CA MET A 119 -2.74 -8.29 -17.80
C MET A 119 -2.53 -8.67 -16.33
N VAL A 120 -1.71 -7.90 -15.61
CA VAL A 120 -1.55 -8.06 -14.15
C VAL A 120 -2.84 -7.61 -13.43
N ASN A 121 -3.18 -8.26 -12.31
CA ASN A 121 -4.41 -7.99 -11.57
C ASN A 121 -4.36 -6.76 -10.66
N PHE A 122 -3.21 -6.46 -10.07
CA PHE A 122 -3.00 -5.27 -9.24
C PHE A 122 -1.52 -4.94 -9.06
N ASP A 123 -1.27 -3.73 -8.57
CA ASP A 123 0.02 -3.32 -8.00
C ASP A 123 -0.21 -2.70 -6.61
N TYR A 124 0.55 -3.14 -5.60
CA TYR A 124 0.54 -2.54 -4.27
C TYR A 124 1.85 -1.80 -4.00
N ALA A 125 1.73 -0.62 -3.42
CA ALA A 125 2.89 0.16 -3.04
C ALA A 125 2.81 0.67 -1.61
N PHE A 126 3.88 0.46 -0.84
CA PHE A 126 4.01 0.98 0.50
C PHE A 126 4.63 2.38 0.47
N TRP A 127 3.98 3.37 1.10
CA TRP A 127 4.55 4.72 1.21
C TRP A 127 5.55 4.78 2.36
N ASP A 128 6.79 5.13 2.05
CA ASP A 128 7.83 5.37 3.03
C ASP A 128 8.06 6.88 3.21
N GLU A 129 7.62 7.40 4.35
CA GLU A 129 7.84 8.79 4.77
C GLU A 129 9.32 9.19 4.77
N ALA A 130 10.23 8.28 5.11
CA ALA A 130 11.65 8.59 5.24
C ALA A 130 12.32 8.89 3.89
N SER A 131 11.82 8.29 2.82
CA SER A 131 12.33 8.49 1.47
C SER A 131 11.36 9.19 0.53
N GLN A 132 10.17 9.55 1.02
CA GLN A 132 9.09 10.20 0.25
C GLN A 132 8.82 9.45 -1.05
N SER A 133 8.75 8.12 -0.96
CA SER A 133 8.66 7.23 -2.11
C SER A 133 7.76 6.03 -1.83
N PHE A 134 7.19 5.51 -2.91
CA PHE A 134 6.48 4.24 -2.95
C PHE A 134 7.43 3.07 -3.20
N TRP A 135 7.35 2.06 -2.34
CA TRP A 135 8.04 0.78 -2.49
C TRP A 135 7.07 -0.28 -3.00
N HIS A 136 7.36 -0.84 -4.17
CA HIS A 136 6.53 -1.86 -4.83
C HIS A 136 7.42 -2.85 -5.59
N ALA A 137 6.84 -3.79 -6.33
CA ALA A 137 7.60 -4.73 -7.14
C ALA A 137 6.90 -5.02 -8.48
N ASN A 138 7.69 -5.42 -9.47
CA ASN A 138 7.20 -5.76 -10.81
C ASN A 138 6.23 -6.95 -10.83
N HIS A 139 6.51 -8.02 -10.09
CA HIS A 139 5.67 -9.21 -9.92
C HIS A 139 6.11 -10.02 -8.69
N MET A 140 5.48 -11.17 -8.45
CA MET A 140 5.90 -12.15 -7.43
C MET A 140 7.16 -12.90 -7.85
N ASP A 141 7.95 -13.41 -6.90
CA ASP A 141 9.11 -14.24 -7.23
C ASP A 141 8.68 -15.62 -7.70
N TYR A 142 8.91 -15.92 -8.99
CA TYR A 142 8.66 -17.24 -9.58
C TYR A 142 9.87 -18.18 -9.45
N GLY A 143 10.98 -17.72 -8.88
CA GLY A 143 12.24 -18.44 -8.82
C GLY A 143 12.96 -18.55 -10.17
N ASP A 144 12.52 -17.79 -11.19
CA ASP A 144 13.16 -17.73 -12.51
C ASP A 144 14.27 -16.66 -12.50
N PRO A 145 15.56 -17.05 -12.63
CA PRO A 145 16.65 -16.08 -12.66
C PRO A 145 16.64 -15.15 -13.88
N ALA A 146 15.94 -15.51 -14.95
CA ALA A 146 15.81 -14.67 -16.14
C ALA A 146 14.74 -13.58 -16.00
N ASP A 147 13.80 -13.77 -15.07
CA ASP A 147 12.71 -12.84 -14.77
C ASP A 147 12.55 -12.69 -13.25
N PRO A 148 13.54 -12.06 -12.58
CA PRO A 148 13.54 -11.95 -11.13
C PRO A 148 12.50 -10.93 -10.64
N MET A 149 12.01 -11.14 -9.40
CA MET A 149 11.30 -10.07 -8.69
C MET A 149 12.25 -8.89 -8.44
N ILE A 150 11.85 -7.70 -8.87
CA ILE A 150 12.58 -6.45 -8.70
C ILE A 150 11.76 -5.53 -7.80
N VAL A 151 12.36 -5.16 -6.66
CA VAL A 151 11.83 -4.13 -5.77
C VAL A 151 12.14 -2.75 -6.36
N LEU A 152 11.09 -1.94 -6.50
CA LEU A 152 11.15 -0.62 -7.09
C LEU A 152 10.84 0.43 -6.03
N GLN A 153 11.62 1.50 -6.03
CA GLN A 153 11.37 2.72 -5.27
C GLN A 153 10.99 3.82 -6.26
N SER A 154 9.77 4.33 -6.16
CA SER A 154 9.21 5.30 -7.11
C SER A 154 8.73 6.56 -6.39
N THR A 155 8.90 7.73 -7.00
CA THR A 155 8.25 8.95 -6.48
C THR A 155 6.73 8.79 -6.59
N LYS A 156 5.99 9.63 -5.86
CA LYS A 156 4.52 9.69 -5.94
C LYS A 156 4.05 9.88 -7.38
N GLU A 157 4.67 10.79 -8.12
CA GLU A 157 4.31 11.13 -9.50
C GLU A 157 4.59 9.96 -10.44
N LYS A 158 5.74 9.30 -10.27
CA LYS A 158 6.10 8.13 -11.09
C LYS A 158 5.13 6.97 -10.84
N PHE A 159 4.78 6.71 -9.59
CA PHE A 159 3.80 5.69 -9.27
C PHE A 159 2.43 6.07 -9.85
N ALA A 160 1.92 7.27 -9.55
CA ALA A 160 0.60 7.73 -9.98
C ALA A 160 0.40 7.84 -11.50
N ALA A 161 1.48 7.87 -12.29
CA ALA A 161 1.39 7.79 -13.76
C ALA A 161 0.73 6.48 -14.24
N GLY A 162 0.80 5.42 -13.43
CA GLY A 162 0.09 4.17 -13.63
C GLY A 162 0.64 3.29 -14.76
N TYR A 163 -0.02 2.17 -14.93
CA TYR A 163 0.25 1.18 -15.98
C TYR A 163 -1.03 0.96 -16.79
N ARG A 164 -0.88 0.45 -18.02
CA ARG A 164 -2.02 0.16 -18.90
C ARG A 164 -2.99 -0.86 -18.28
N ASP A 165 -2.46 -1.75 -17.46
CA ASP A 165 -3.14 -2.83 -16.74
C ASP A 165 -4.24 -2.32 -15.79
N PHE A 166 -4.14 -1.05 -15.36
CA PHE A 166 -4.95 -0.50 -14.28
C PHE A 166 -5.62 0.80 -14.70
N ASP A 167 -6.89 0.96 -14.35
CA ASP A 167 -7.66 2.19 -14.57
C ASP A 167 -8.16 2.81 -13.25
N ARG A 168 -7.79 2.23 -12.11
CA ARG A 168 -8.03 2.77 -10.77
C ARG A 168 -6.77 2.73 -9.94
N THR A 169 -6.61 3.77 -9.12
CA THR A 169 -5.63 3.83 -8.05
C THR A 169 -6.35 4.31 -6.80
N VAL A 170 -6.12 3.62 -5.69
CA VAL A 170 -6.61 4.03 -4.37
C VAL A 170 -5.46 4.11 -3.38
N TYR A 171 -5.64 4.90 -2.33
CA TYR A 171 -4.69 5.12 -1.26
C TYR A 171 -5.37 4.82 0.07
N ALA A 172 -4.85 3.85 0.80
CA ALA A 172 -5.40 3.39 2.05
C ALA A 172 -4.48 3.74 3.22
N ILE A 173 -5.08 3.94 4.39
CA ILE A 173 -4.36 4.04 5.65
C ILE A 173 -4.51 2.76 6.45
N ALA A 174 -3.44 2.35 7.11
CA ALA A 174 -3.43 1.22 8.03
C ALA A 174 -2.43 1.45 9.16
N LEU A 175 -2.68 0.83 10.31
CA LEU A 175 -1.72 0.78 11.40
C LEU A 175 -0.65 -0.28 11.06
N ALA A 176 0.57 0.17 10.76
CA ALA A 176 1.70 -0.72 10.54
C ALA A 176 2.32 -1.13 11.89
N ASN A 177 2.24 -2.41 12.20
CA ASN A 177 2.80 -3.05 13.39
C ASN A 177 4.20 -3.64 13.15
N ASN A 178 4.60 -3.84 11.89
CA ASN A 178 5.88 -4.42 11.51
C ASN A 178 6.78 -3.43 10.73
N TYR A 179 6.59 -2.13 10.97
CA TYR A 179 7.36 -1.06 10.34
C TYR A 179 7.86 -0.05 11.38
N ASN A 180 9.16 0.29 11.33
CA ASN A 180 9.77 1.28 12.20
C ASN A 180 10.27 2.49 11.38
N PRO A 181 9.53 3.61 11.36
CA PRO A 181 9.92 4.78 10.56
C PRO A 181 11.20 5.45 11.07
N GLY A 182 11.54 5.30 12.35
CA GLY A 182 12.80 5.83 12.90
C GLY A 182 14.03 5.12 12.33
N LEU A 183 13.95 3.78 12.18
CA LEU A 183 15.01 3.02 11.52
C LEU A 183 15.08 3.33 10.02
N ALA A 184 13.93 3.50 9.37
CA ALA A 184 13.87 3.88 7.96
C ALA A 184 14.53 5.24 7.70
N ALA A 185 14.27 6.26 8.54
CA ALA A 185 14.88 7.58 8.46
C ALA A 185 16.41 7.56 8.62
N ILE A 186 16.94 6.72 9.52
CA ILE A 186 18.39 6.53 9.67
C ILE A 186 18.99 5.88 8.41
N ALA A 187 18.29 4.89 7.84
CA ALA A 187 18.74 4.21 6.63
C ALA A 187 18.72 5.13 5.39
N SER A 188 17.70 5.97 5.24
CA SER A 188 17.60 6.94 4.13
C SER A 188 18.64 8.06 4.26
N GLY A 189 18.86 8.60 5.47
CA GLY A 189 19.83 9.66 5.73
C GLY A 189 21.29 9.25 5.47
N ARG A 190 21.64 7.97 5.61
CA ARG A 190 23.00 7.45 5.33
C ARG A 190 23.37 7.45 3.85
N ARG A 191 22.42 7.57 2.92
CA ARG A 191 22.70 7.58 1.46
C ARG A 191 22.83 8.98 0.86
N GLY A 192 22.58 10.05 1.62
CA GLY A 192 22.64 11.44 1.15
C GLY A 192 23.96 12.17 1.36
N GLY A 193 25.02 11.46 1.79
CA GLY A 193 26.34 12.04 2.06
C GLY A 193 27.43 11.43 1.17
N HIS A 194 27.42 11.77 -0.12
CA HIS A 194 28.56 11.58 -1.02
C HIS A 194 28.66 12.78 -1.97
#